data_AF-A0A1W9VEL2-F1
#
_entry.id   AF-A0A1W9VEL2-F1
#
_cell.length_a   1.000
_cell.length_b   1.000
_cell.length_c   1.000
_cell.angle_alpha   90.00
_cell.angle_beta   90.00
_cell.angle_gamma   90.00
#
_symmetry.space_group_name_H-M   'P 1'
#
loop_
_entity.id
_entity.type
_entity.pdbx_description
1 polymer ?
#
loop_
_entity_poly.entity_id
_entity_poly.type
_entity_poly.pdbx_seq_one_letter_code
_entity_poly.pdbx_strand_id
1 'polypeptide(L)'
;MNGMNSFNDLELSRIKTRKTMQATTFDLDKPAKVHLLKAGANDVLFDVKGKGYISNLWLTFPGWFWQHWNESADVDQSILKDMIIRIYWDGASNPAVESPVGDLFGNGLNEISNFTSKYHGMSSGGFFLKFPMPFRTGFKITVENLHNTFDADLFMNVLYQLDDNLPEDAGYFHTRFKTSRLENIADVPMGEFEGKGQYVGCNLAMQGEQRGYMFFLEAPEYIWVDGEEDAGIKGTGLEDYFLGGWYFREGMFQGPLHGVTAKDPLNASIAMYRLHEADAVSFEEDFKMAFVNPFKEWSKERLKPFCYSSLIFGYLYKPDGPGKQIPSREELQLWYRVKNIDHQSIP
;
A
#
# COMPACT_ATOMS: atom_id res chain seq x y z
N MET A 1 28.34 -15.48 -29.97
CA MET A 1 26.98 -16.03 -30.19
C MET A 1 26.31 -16.14 -28.84
N ASN A 2 25.22 -15.40 -28.64
CA ASN A 2 24.00 -15.84 -27.96
C ASN A 2 23.05 -14.64 -27.99
N GLY A 3 22.34 -14.52 -29.12
CA GLY A 3 21.16 -13.69 -29.21
C GLY A 3 20.08 -14.32 -28.34
N MET A 4 19.95 -13.85 -27.11
CA MET A 4 18.73 -14.03 -26.33
C MET A 4 17.78 -12.90 -26.72
N ASN A 5 17.19 -13.01 -27.91
CA ASN A 5 15.85 -12.47 -28.11
C ASN A 5 14.92 -13.33 -27.26
N SER A 6 14.80 -13.01 -25.97
CA SER A 6 13.93 -13.74 -25.06
C SER A 6 12.49 -13.47 -25.47
N PHE A 7 11.79 -14.52 -25.90
CA PHE A 7 10.34 -14.50 -26.08
C PHE A 7 9.64 -14.33 -24.72
N ASN A 8 9.74 -13.15 -24.11
CA ASN A 8 9.03 -12.81 -22.88
C ASN A 8 7.51 -12.95 -23.07
N ASP A 9 7.01 -12.77 -24.29
CA ASP A 9 5.60 -12.95 -24.64
C ASP A 9 5.09 -14.40 -24.48
N LEU A 10 5.98 -15.39 -24.44
CA LEU A 10 5.63 -16.80 -24.22
C LEU A 10 5.66 -17.21 -22.74
N GLU A 11 6.01 -16.30 -21.82
CA GLU A 11 6.17 -16.65 -20.41
C GLU A 11 4.88 -17.22 -19.77
N LEU A 12 3.71 -16.76 -20.23
CA LEU A 12 2.41 -17.31 -19.81
C LEU A 12 2.15 -18.72 -20.36
N SER A 13 2.65 -19.05 -21.55
CA SER A 13 2.41 -20.34 -22.21
C SER A 13 3.44 -21.42 -21.83
N ARG A 14 4.50 -21.06 -21.11
CA ARG A 14 5.45 -22.04 -20.53
C ARG A 14 4.77 -22.86 -19.44
N ILE A 15 4.78 -24.18 -19.59
CA ILE A 15 4.27 -25.11 -18.59
C ILE A 15 5.23 -25.12 -17.39
N LYS A 16 4.72 -24.76 -16.20
CA LYS A 16 5.50 -24.66 -14.96
C LYS A 16 5.22 -25.86 -14.07
N THR A 17 6.27 -26.54 -13.60
CA THR A 17 6.17 -27.68 -12.68
C THR A 17 6.29 -27.19 -11.25
N ARG A 18 5.17 -26.77 -10.66
CA ARG A 18 5.09 -26.25 -9.28
C ARG A 18 3.75 -26.62 -8.65
N LYS A 19 3.67 -26.58 -7.32
CA LYS A 19 2.43 -26.92 -6.61
C LYS A 19 1.68 -25.65 -6.21
N THR A 20 0.51 -25.41 -6.79
CA THR A 20 -0.38 -24.32 -6.37
C THR A 20 -1.12 -24.71 -5.10
N MET A 21 -1.18 -23.76 -4.17
CA MET A 21 -1.84 -23.91 -2.88
C MET A 21 -2.67 -22.66 -2.56
N GLN A 22 -3.61 -22.79 -1.63
CA GLN A 22 -4.48 -21.72 -1.16
C GLN A 22 -4.54 -21.72 0.36
N ALA A 23 -4.43 -20.53 0.96
CA ALA A 23 -4.86 -20.29 2.33
C ALA A 23 -6.09 -19.37 2.28
N THR A 24 -7.15 -19.73 3.01
CA THR A 24 -8.44 -19.02 2.94
C THR A 24 -9.10 -18.96 4.31
N THR A 25 -9.82 -17.88 4.57
CA THR A 25 -10.69 -17.76 5.76
C THR A 25 -11.99 -18.58 5.61
N PHE A 26 -12.24 -19.14 4.42
CA PHE A 26 -13.36 -20.04 4.20
C PHE A 26 -13.08 -21.42 4.80
N ASP A 27 -13.60 -21.63 6.01
CA ASP A 27 -13.51 -22.88 6.75
C ASP A 27 -14.74 -23.75 6.47
N LEU A 28 -14.54 -24.86 5.73
CA LEU A 28 -15.63 -25.78 5.35
C LEU A 28 -16.25 -26.52 6.54
N ASP A 29 -15.53 -26.58 7.66
CA ASP A 29 -16.02 -27.22 8.88
C ASP A 29 -16.85 -26.26 9.75
N LYS A 30 -16.90 -24.96 9.38
CA LYS A 30 -17.70 -23.94 10.06
C LYS A 30 -18.92 -23.55 9.23
N PRO A 31 -20.05 -23.22 9.89
CA PRO A 31 -21.26 -22.78 9.20
C PRO A 31 -21.13 -21.39 8.56
N ALA A 32 -20.09 -20.61 8.90
CA ALA A 32 -19.89 -19.25 8.44
C ALA A 32 -18.73 -19.18 7.43
N LYS A 33 -18.95 -18.44 6.32
CA LYS A 33 -17.93 -18.22 5.27
C LYS A 33 -16.87 -17.18 5.64
N VAL A 34 -16.92 -16.65 6.86
CA VAL A 34 -16.20 -15.46 7.32
C VAL A 34 -15.29 -15.78 8.49
N HIS A 35 -14.18 -15.04 8.59
CA HIS A 35 -13.44 -14.91 9.83
C HIS A 35 -13.94 -13.66 10.56
N LEU A 36 -14.62 -13.83 11.68
CA LEU A 36 -15.09 -12.71 12.49
C LEU A 36 -13.91 -12.15 13.30
N LEU A 37 -13.43 -10.97 12.89
CA LEU A 37 -12.36 -10.27 13.58
C LEU A 37 -12.95 -9.25 14.54
N LYS A 38 -12.81 -9.52 15.84
CA LYS A 38 -13.37 -8.67 16.89
C LYS A 38 -12.68 -7.32 16.99
N ALA A 39 -13.41 -6.29 17.41
CA ALA A 39 -12.86 -5.01 17.81
C ALA A 39 -11.71 -5.20 18.82
N GLY A 40 -10.55 -4.60 18.55
CA GLY A 40 -9.33 -4.71 19.36
C GLY A 40 -8.57 -6.05 19.23
N ALA A 41 -9.05 -7.01 18.44
CA ALA A 41 -8.36 -8.30 18.27
C ALA A 41 -7.21 -8.23 17.27
N ASN A 42 -6.21 -9.09 17.47
CA ASN A 42 -5.09 -9.31 16.56
C ASN A 42 -4.92 -10.82 16.34
N ASP A 43 -5.43 -11.29 15.21
CA ASP A 43 -5.52 -12.72 14.92
C ASP A 43 -4.45 -13.16 13.93
N VAL A 44 -3.87 -14.33 14.17
CA VAL A 44 -3.09 -15.06 13.16
C VAL A 44 -4.08 -15.74 12.23
N LEU A 45 -4.15 -15.29 10.98
CA LEU A 45 -5.02 -15.91 9.98
C LEU A 45 -4.36 -17.13 9.35
N PHE A 46 -3.07 -17.00 9.00
CA PHE A 46 -2.32 -18.04 8.32
C PHE A 46 -0.89 -18.13 8.86
N ASP A 47 -0.40 -19.35 9.09
CA ASP A 47 1.01 -19.68 9.31
C ASP A 47 1.37 -20.86 8.40
N VAL A 48 1.96 -20.56 7.25
CA VAL A 48 2.23 -21.50 6.18
C VAL A 48 3.71 -21.84 6.15
N LYS A 49 4.03 -23.13 6.01
CA LYS A 49 5.40 -23.63 5.84
C LYS A 49 5.68 -24.01 4.39
N GLY A 50 6.96 -23.96 4.02
CA GLY A 50 7.47 -24.36 2.72
C GLY A 50 8.28 -23.26 2.03
N LYS A 51 8.76 -23.55 0.82
CA LYS A 51 9.51 -22.62 -0.02
C LYS A 51 8.68 -22.27 -1.25
N GLY A 52 8.60 -20.99 -1.60
CA GLY A 52 7.72 -20.56 -2.68
C GLY A 52 7.50 -19.06 -2.75
N TYR A 53 6.37 -18.66 -3.35
CA TYR A 53 5.98 -17.25 -3.40
C TYR A 53 4.46 -17.07 -3.38
N ILE A 54 3.99 -16.01 -2.73
CA ILE A 54 2.59 -15.57 -2.83
C ILE A 54 2.43 -14.89 -4.20
N SER A 55 1.42 -15.34 -4.94
CA SER A 55 1.13 -14.88 -6.31
C SER A 55 -0.06 -13.94 -6.38
N ASN A 56 -1.00 -14.07 -5.44
CA ASN A 56 -2.17 -13.22 -5.33
C ASN A 56 -2.69 -13.29 -3.89
N LEU A 57 -2.95 -12.13 -3.30
CA LEU A 57 -3.67 -11.98 -2.05
C LEU A 57 -4.91 -11.15 -2.35
N TRP A 58 -6.07 -11.67 -1.99
CA TRP A 58 -7.35 -11.00 -2.09
C TRP A 58 -8.00 -10.94 -0.71
N LEU A 59 -8.64 -9.84 -0.39
CA LEU A 59 -9.50 -9.74 0.79
C LEU A 59 -10.71 -8.83 0.55
N THR A 60 -11.73 -8.97 1.39
CA THR A 60 -12.81 -7.99 1.54
C THR A 60 -13.36 -8.05 2.96
N PHE A 61 -13.96 -6.94 3.38
CA PHE A 61 -14.61 -6.79 4.68
C PHE A 61 -15.62 -5.62 4.60
N PRO A 62 -16.73 -5.69 5.35
CA PRO A 62 -17.72 -4.63 5.44
C PRO A 62 -17.26 -3.50 6.39
N GLY A 63 -18.16 -2.56 6.70
CA GLY A 63 -17.93 -1.47 7.65
C GLY A 63 -17.67 -0.14 6.98
N TRP A 64 -17.04 -0.12 5.80
CA TRP A 64 -17.05 1.04 4.90
C TRP A 64 -18.29 1.06 3.99
N PHE A 65 -19.12 0.02 4.05
CA PHE A 65 -20.46 -0.10 3.49
C PHE A 65 -21.32 -0.99 4.40
N TRP A 66 -22.63 -1.05 4.16
CA TRP A 66 -23.57 -1.84 4.96
C TRP A 66 -23.20 -3.32 5.00
N GLN A 67 -22.93 -3.83 6.21
CA GLN A 67 -22.67 -5.25 6.44
C GLN A 67 -23.87 -6.09 5.98
N HIS A 68 -23.62 -7.06 5.09
CA HIS A 68 -24.63 -7.96 4.52
C HIS A 68 -25.85 -7.23 3.94
N TRP A 69 -25.68 -6.02 3.40
CA TRP A 69 -26.76 -5.20 2.84
C TRP A 69 -27.84 -4.82 3.85
N ASN A 70 -27.51 -4.88 5.15
CA ASN A 70 -28.40 -4.42 6.22
C ASN A 70 -28.25 -2.91 6.38
N GLU A 71 -29.24 -2.15 5.90
CA GLU A 71 -29.26 -0.68 5.98
C GLU A 71 -29.25 -0.14 7.41
N SER A 72 -29.54 -0.98 8.40
CA SER A 72 -29.45 -0.63 9.83
C SER A 72 -28.10 -0.98 10.46
N ALA A 73 -27.18 -1.60 9.72
CA ALA A 73 -25.83 -1.87 10.21
C ALA A 73 -25.01 -0.57 10.24
N ASP A 74 -24.18 -0.44 11.26
CA ASP A 74 -23.26 0.69 11.37
C ASP A 74 -22.29 0.72 10.18
N VAL A 75 -21.95 1.93 9.73
CA VAL A 75 -20.95 2.19 8.71
C VAL A 75 -19.98 3.21 9.28
N ASP A 76 -18.72 2.81 9.41
CA ASP A 76 -17.61 3.66 9.81
C ASP A 76 -16.43 3.44 8.86
N GLN A 77 -16.18 4.41 7.99
CA GLN A 77 -15.08 4.36 7.03
C GLN A 77 -13.70 4.32 7.69
N SER A 78 -13.59 4.65 8.99
CA SER A 78 -12.34 4.52 9.75
C SER A 78 -11.80 3.09 9.71
N ILE A 79 -12.65 2.08 9.47
CA ILE A 79 -12.24 0.68 9.36
C ILE A 79 -11.18 0.45 8.28
N LEU A 80 -11.12 1.29 7.23
CA LEU A 80 -10.08 1.22 6.20
C LEU A 80 -8.68 1.53 6.77
N LYS A 81 -8.63 2.37 7.80
CA LYS A 81 -7.40 2.73 8.52
C LYS A 81 -7.17 1.89 9.78
N ASP A 82 -8.24 1.39 10.39
CA ASP A 82 -8.17 0.63 11.64
C ASP A 82 -7.86 -0.86 11.41
N MET A 83 -8.13 -1.39 10.22
CA MET A 83 -7.76 -2.75 9.84
C MET A 83 -6.28 -2.80 9.44
N ILE A 84 -5.43 -3.40 10.27
CA ILE A 84 -3.99 -3.51 10.04
C ILE A 84 -3.64 -4.92 9.59
N ILE A 85 -3.03 -5.05 8.41
CA ILE A 85 -2.50 -6.31 7.91
C ILE A 85 -0.99 -6.36 8.10
N ARG A 86 -0.49 -7.53 8.54
CA ARG A 86 0.94 -7.79 8.65
C ARG A 86 1.33 -9.08 7.96
N ILE A 87 2.49 -9.08 7.31
CA ILE A 87 3.08 -10.27 6.71
C ILE A 87 4.52 -10.44 7.19
N TYR A 88 4.82 -11.64 7.68
CA TYR A 88 6.12 -12.05 8.20
C TYR A 88 6.69 -13.13 7.29
N TRP A 89 7.97 -13.02 6.94
CA TRP A 89 8.67 -13.98 6.11
C TRP A 89 9.57 -14.86 6.97
N ASP A 90 9.59 -16.15 6.71
CA ASP A 90 10.61 -17.10 7.18
C ASP A 90 10.90 -17.11 8.69
N GLY A 91 9.85 -16.90 9.49
CA GLY A 91 9.97 -16.88 10.95
C GLY A 91 10.53 -15.57 11.51
N ALA A 92 10.65 -14.53 10.68
CA ALA A 92 11.02 -13.18 11.11
C ALA A 92 10.18 -12.71 12.29
N SER A 93 10.84 -11.99 13.19
CA SER A 93 10.23 -11.43 14.39
C SER A 93 9.39 -10.19 14.08
N ASN A 94 9.87 -9.41 13.11
CA ASN A 94 9.25 -8.15 12.69
C ASN A 94 8.57 -8.29 11.32
N PRO A 95 7.36 -7.77 11.14
CA PRO A 95 6.64 -7.88 9.88
C PRO A 95 7.33 -7.06 8.79
N ALA A 96 7.59 -7.67 7.65
CA ALA A 96 8.15 -6.98 6.48
C ALA A 96 7.12 -6.10 5.78
N VAL A 97 5.85 -6.53 5.83
CA VAL A 97 4.68 -5.77 5.38
C VAL A 97 3.86 -5.44 6.62
N GLU A 98 3.64 -4.16 6.87
CA GLU A 98 2.75 -3.65 7.92
C GLU A 98 2.12 -2.36 7.43
N SER A 99 0.78 -2.30 7.40
CA SER A 99 0.03 -1.15 6.88
C SER A 99 -1.44 -1.25 7.28
N PRO A 100 -2.16 -0.12 7.37
CA PRO A 100 -3.60 -0.15 7.22
C PRO A 100 -3.98 -0.73 5.86
N VAL A 101 -5.07 -1.49 5.83
CA VAL A 101 -5.57 -2.14 4.62
C VAL A 101 -5.92 -1.08 3.57
N GLY A 102 -6.60 0.00 3.93
CA GLY A 102 -6.89 1.11 3.02
C GLY A 102 -5.66 1.56 2.25
N ASP A 103 -4.56 1.90 2.94
CA ASP A 103 -3.32 2.38 2.33
C ASP A 103 -2.61 1.33 1.47
N LEU A 104 -2.57 0.07 1.92
CA LEU A 104 -1.95 -1.03 1.17
C LEU A 104 -2.56 -1.20 -0.22
N PHE A 105 -3.87 -0.96 -0.33
CA PHE A 105 -4.62 -1.13 -1.57
C PHE A 105 -5.00 0.20 -2.24
N GLY A 106 -4.38 1.33 -1.85
CA GLY A 106 -4.52 2.64 -2.54
C GLY A 106 -5.74 3.49 -2.15
N ASN A 107 -6.35 3.19 -1.01
CA ASN A 107 -7.54 3.83 -0.44
C ASN A 107 -7.22 4.56 0.88
N GLY A 108 -6.15 5.35 0.88
CA GLY A 108 -5.57 5.94 2.10
C GLY A 108 -6.37 7.08 2.74
N LEU A 109 -7.45 7.59 2.14
CA LEU A 109 -8.20 8.76 2.62
C LEU A 109 -9.41 8.42 3.53
N ASN A 110 -9.52 7.18 4.04
CA ASN A 110 -10.80 6.61 4.49
C ASN A 110 -11.89 6.68 3.39
N GLU A 111 -11.48 6.66 2.13
CA GLU A 111 -12.36 6.69 0.96
C GLU A 111 -12.02 5.50 0.09
N ILE A 112 -13.05 4.74 -0.28
CA ILE A 112 -12.92 3.67 -1.26
C ILE A 112 -12.86 4.24 -2.68
N SER A 113 -11.96 3.68 -3.47
CA SER A 113 -11.79 3.97 -4.89
C SER A 113 -11.73 2.66 -5.68
N ASN A 114 -12.56 2.56 -6.71
CA ASN A 114 -12.51 1.41 -7.61
C ASN A 114 -11.45 1.65 -8.68
N PHE A 115 -10.32 0.98 -8.56
CA PHE A 115 -9.23 1.06 -9.54
C PHE A 115 -8.46 -0.25 -9.64
N THR A 116 -7.82 -0.44 -10.79
CA THR A 116 -7.00 -1.62 -11.07
C THR A 116 -5.63 -1.22 -11.61
N SER A 117 -4.62 -1.20 -10.75
CA SER A 117 -3.22 -1.20 -11.20
C SER A 117 -2.77 -2.63 -11.56
N LYS A 118 -1.53 -2.77 -12.01
CA LYS A 118 -0.93 -4.06 -12.31
C LYS A 118 -0.77 -4.94 -11.07
N TYR A 119 -0.38 -4.34 -9.94
CA TYR A 119 0.00 -5.10 -8.75
C TYR A 119 -0.92 -4.92 -7.56
N HIS A 120 -1.74 -3.88 -7.49
CA HIS A 120 -2.68 -3.71 -6.39
C HIS A 120 -3.91 -2.89 -6.76
N GLY A 121 -4.92 -2.90 -5.92
CA GLY A 121 -6.06 -2.00 -6.03
C GLY A 121 -7.30 -2.56 -5.36
N MET A 122 -8.45 -1.99 -5.73
CA MET A 122 -9.75 -2.45 -5.29
C MET A 122 -10.72 -2.47 -6.47
N SER A 123 -11.34 -3.62 -6.72
CA SER A 123 -12.34 -3.79 -7.76
C SER A 123 -13.66 -4.23 -7.16
N SER A 124 -14.65 -3.33 -7.15
CA SER A 124 -16.01 -3.57 -6.61
C SER A 124 -15.99 -4.11 -5.17
N GLY A 125 -15.21 -3.47 -4.30
CA GLY A 125 -15.07 -3.85 -2.88
C GLY A 125 -14.13 -5.03 -2.60
N GLY A 126 -13.57 -5.67 -3.63
CA GLY A 126 -12.51 -6.67 -3.50
C GLY A 126 -11.12 -6.04 -3.56
N PHE A 127 -10.37 -6.07 -2.47
CA PHE A 127 -9.00 -5.61 -2.38
C PHE A 127 -8.05 -6.69 -2.90
N PHE A 128 -7.11 -6.36 -3.78
CA PHE A 128 -6.17 -7.32 -4.36
C PHE A 128 -4.72 -6.83 -4.35
N LEU A 129 -3.80 -7.75 -4.10
CA LEU A 129 -2.35 -7.54 -4.07
C LEU A 129 -1.67 -8.68 -4.83
N LYS A 130 -1.00 -8.35 -5.92
CA LYS A 130 -0.41 -9.26 -6.93
C LYS A 130 1.09 -9.07 -7.10
N PHE A 131 1.74 -8.28 -6.22
CA PHE A 131 3.20 -8.32 -6.13
C PHE A 131 3.63 -9.77 -5.87
N PRO A 132 4.63 -10.30 -6.58
CA PRO A 132 5.24 -11.58 -6.23
C PRO A 132 5.90 -11.44 -4.85
N MET A 133 5.58 -12.32 -3.90
CA MET A 133 6.19 -12.25 -2.55
C MET A 133 6.89 -13.57 -2.22
N PRO A 134 8.19 -13.71 -2.55
CA PRO A 134 8.98 -14.90 -2.26
C PRO A 134 9.16 -15.14 -0.76
N PHE A 135 9.23 -16.42 -0.37
CA PHE A 135 9.55 -16.89 0.98
C PHE A 135 10.32 -18.23 0.92
N ARG A 136 11.25 -18.49 1.85
CA ARG A 136 12.16 -19.65 1.80
C ARG A 136 11.78 -20.77 2.76
N THR A 137 11.15 -20.46 3.89
CA THR A 137 10.72 -21.43 4.90
C THR A 137 9.24 -21.30 5.27
N GLY A 138 8.64 -20.13 5.02
CA GLY A 138 7.21 -19.94 5.17
C GLY A 138 6.78 -18.48 5.23
N PHE A 139 5.49 -18.25 5.42
CA PHE A 139 4.97 -16.92 5.70
C PHE A 139 3.88 -16.98 6.77
N LYS A 140 3.72 -15.88 7.50
CA LYS A 140 2.64 -15.70 8.47
C LYS A 140 1.90 -14.41 8.17
N ILE A 141 0.58 -14.45 8.20
CA ILE A 141 -0.28 -13.27 8.04
C ILE A 141 -1.10 -13.09 9.31
N THR A 142 -1.02 -11.90 9.89
CA THR A 142 -1.89 -11.47 10.99
C THR A 142 -2.73 -10.29 10.56
N VAL A 143 -3.92 -10.17 11.13
CA VAL A 143 -4.77 -8.99 10.95
C VAL A 143 -5.24 -8.51 12.31
N GLU A 144 -5.07 -7.21 12.54
CA GLU A 144 -5.49 -6.52 13.75
C GLU A 144 -6.59 -5.52 13.41
N ASN A 145 -7.65 -5.50 14.22
CA ASN A 145 -8.73 -4.55 14.12
C ASN A 145 -8.59 -3.53 15.26
N LEU A 146 -8.07 -2.35 14.95
CA LEU A 146 -7.91 -1.27 15.93
C LEU A 146 -9.22 -0.55 16.26
N HIS A 147 -10.33 -0.89 15.61
CA HIS A 147 -11.61 -0.24 15.87
C HIS A 147 -12.09 -0.54 17.30
N ASN A 148 -12.64 0.46 17.98
CA ASN A 148 -13.03 0.36 19.40
C ASN A 148 -14.24 -0.55 19.64
N THR A 149 -15.20 -0.55 18.71
CA THR A 149 -16.51 -1.19 18.90
C THR A 149 -17.04 -2.00 17.72
N PHE A 150 -16.32 -2.03 16.59
CA PHE A 150 -16.84 -2.56 15.33
C PHE A 150 -16.14 -3.88 15.03
N ASP A 151 -16.90 -4.96 15.04
CA ASP A 151 -16.43 -6.26 14.60
C ASP A 151 -16.51 -6.35 13.07
N ALA A 152 -15.52 -6.96 12.43
CA ALA A 152 -15.47 -7.06 10.98
C ALA A 152 -15.50 -8.52 10.50
N ASP A 153 -16.38 -8.81 9.56
CA ASP A 153 -16.37 -10.07 8.82
C ASP A 153 -15.28 -10.01 7.74
N LEU A 154 -14.16 -10.67 7.99
CA LEU A 154 -13.02 -10.70 7.07
C LEU A 154 -13.08 -11.93 6.17
N PHE A 155 -13.00 -11.67 4.87
CA PHE A 155 -12.77 -12.68 3.85
C PHE A 155 -11.36 -12.50 3.31
N MET A 156 -10.56 -13.57 3.25
CA MET A 156 -9.22 -13.52 2.66
C MET A 156 -8.92 -14.80 1.87
N ASN A 157 -8.27 -14.63 0.72
CA ASN A 157 -7.75 -15.72 -0.11
C ASN A 157 -6.30 -15.39 -0.52
N VAL A 158 -5.39 -16.29 -0.18
CA VAL A 158 -3.96 -16.19 -0.51
C VAL A 158 -3.61 -17.35 -1.42
N LEU A 159 -3.36 -17.05 -2.69
CA LEU A 159 -2.89 -18.01 -3.69
C LEU A 159 -1.36 -17.97 -3.75
N TYR A 160 -0.74 -19.11 -3.47
CA TYR A 160 0.72 -19.23 -3.46
C TYR A 160 1.20 -20.47 -4.20
N GLN A 161 2.44 -20.43 -4.63
CA GLN A 161 3.11 -21.53 -5.33
C GLN A 161 4.22 -22.06 -4.43
N LEU A 162 4.22 -23.37 -4.16
CA LEU A 162 5.39 -24.04 -3.61
C LEU A 162 6.32 -24.42 -4.76
N ASP A 163 7.55 -23.93 -4.68
CA ASP A 163 8.56 -24.05 -5.72
C ASP A 163 9.95 -23.97 -5.08
N ASP A 164 10.71 -25.05 -5.16
CA ASP A 164 12.07 -25.11 -4.60
C ASP A 164 13.08 -24.32 -5.45
N ASN A 165 12.72 -23.95 -6.69
CA ASN A 165 13.57 -23.28 -7.67
C ASN A 165 13.38 -21.76 -7.69
N LEU A 166 13.20 -21.13 -6.52
CA LEU A 166 13.23 -19.67 -6.43
C LEU A 166 14.61 -19.14 -6.85
N PRO A 167 14.67 -18.05 -7.67
CA PRO A 167 15.92 -17.37 -7.96
C PRO A 167 16.62 -16.93 -6.67
N GLU A 168 17.95 -17.05 -6.63
CA GLU A 168 18.75 -16.68 -5.44
C GLU A 168 18.66 -15.18 -5.13
N ASP A 169 18.51 -14.36 -6.17
CA ASP A 169 18.34 -12.91 -6.14
C ASP A 169 16.88 -12.46 -5.89
N ALA A 170 15.94 -13.39 -5.70
CA ALA A 170 14.56 -13.07 -5.34
C ALA A 170 14.50 -12.55 -3.89
N GLY A 171 14.33 -11.23 -3.76
CA GLY A 171 14.13 -10.54 -2.48
C GLY A 171 12.75 -10.76 -1.87
N TYR A 172 12.62 -10.43 -0.60
CA TYR A 172 11.36 -10.42 0.14
C TYR A 172 10.60 -9.14 -0.13
N PHE A 173 9.28 -9.19 -0.24
CA PHE A 173 8.46 -7.99 -0.40
C PHE A 173 8.34 -7.24 0.94
N HIS A 174 8.56 -5.93 0.92
CA HIS A 174 8.51 -5.05 2.08
C HIS A 174 7.64 -3.83 1.82
N THR A 175 7.05 -3.30 2.89
CA THR A 175 6.40 -1.98 2.88
C THR A 175 6.93 -1.10 3.99
N ARG A 176 6.86 0.23 3.82
CA ARG A 176 7.03 1.19 4.93
C ARG A 176 5.92 2.20 4.91
N PHE A 177 5.15 2.17 5.98
CA PHE A 177 4.04 3.09 6.21
C PHE A 177 4.53 4.31 6.99
N LYS A 178 4.11 5.51 6.56
CA LYS A 178 4.29 6.76 7.31
C LYS A 178 3.01 7.57 7.20
N THR A 179 2.71 8.32 8.25
CA THR A 179 1.56 9.21 8.28
C THR A 179 1.86 10.38 9.21
N SER A 180 1.45 11.60 8.85
CA SER A 180 1.65 12.75 9.73
C SER A 180 0.81 13.96 9.27
N ARG A 181 0.57 14.88 10.22
CA ARG A 181 0.20 16.27 9.91
C ARG A 181 1.48 17.09 9.80
N LEU A 182 1.54 17.91 8.76
CA LEU A 182 2.69 18.75 8.45
C LEU A 182 2.25 20.21 8.42
N GLU A 183 3.04 21.02 9.10
CA GLU A 183 2.91 22.47 9.09
C GLU A 183 3.48 23.07 7.79
N ASN A 184 3.46 24.40 7.67
CA ASN A 184 4.11 25.09 6.57
C ASN A 184 5.60 24.69 6.47
N ILE A 185 6.15 24.71 5.24
CA ILE A 185 7.56 24.44 4.89
C ILE A 185 8.13 23.04 5.21
N ALA A 186 7.31 22.09 5.66
CA ALA A 186 7.77 20.74 5.98
C ALA A 186 7.92 19.85 4.74
N ASP A 187 8.98 19.04 4.73
CA ASP A 187 9.17 17.97 3.76
C ASP A 187 8.21 16.81 4.06
N VAL A 188 7.84 16.04 3.04
CA VAL A 188 6.97 14.86 3.15
C VAL A 188 7.84 13.59 3.11
N PRO A 189 8.25 13.02 4.25
CA PRO A 189 9.04 11.80 4.25
C PRO A 189 8.17 10.62 3.84
N MET A 190 8.54 9.96 2.75
CA MET A 190 7.80 8.84 2.18
C MET A 190 8.15 7.50 2.84
N GLY A 191 9.43 7.28 3.16
CA GLY A 191 9.90 6.06 3.80
C GLY A 191 11.38 5.80 3.56
N GLU A 192 11.90 4.80 4.27
CA GLU A 192 13.31 4.41 4.27
C GLU A 192 13.44 2.88 4.29
N PHE A 193 14.39 2.34 3.53
CA PHE A 193 14.80 0.94 3.57
C PHE A 193 16.27 0.83 3.95
N GLU A 194 16.62 -0.23 4.67
CA GLU A 194 17.99 -0.52 5.10
C GLU A 194 18.38 -1.94 4.67
N GLY A 195 19.62 -2.09 4.21
CA GLY A 195 20.18 -3.26 3.56
C GLY A 195 19.98 -3.24 2.04
N LYS A 196 20.53 -4.25 1.36
CA LYS A 196 20.45 -4.38 -0.10
C LYS A 196 19.03 -4.63 -0.61
N GLY A 197 18.62 -3.93 -1.65
CA GLY A 197 17.30 -4.08 -2.24
C GLY A 197 16.98 -3.17 -3.41
N GLN A 198 15.69 -3.02 -3.66
CA GLN A 198 15.14 -2.09 -4.65
C GLN A 198 13.80 -1.50 -4.19
N TYR A 199 13.59 -0.22 -4.48
CA TYR A 199 12.34 0.49 -4.30
C TYR A 199 11.51 0.35 -5.59
N VAL A 200 10.25 -0.08 -5.45
CA VAL A 200 9.39 -0.45 -6.58
C VAL A 200 8.08 0.34 -6.63
N GLY A 201 7.95 1.41 -5.85
CA GLY A 201 6.83 2.34 -5.95
C GLY A 201 6.21 2.73 -4.62
N CYS A 202 5.12 3.48 -4.68
CA CYS A 202 4.40 3.92 -3.50
C CYS A 202 2.92 4.21 -3.77
N ASN A 203 2.17 4.24 -2.67
CA ASN A 203 0.90 4.92 -2.55
C ASN A 203 1.07 6.19 -1.72
N LEU A 204 0.36 7.25 -2.08
CA LEU A 204 0.35 8.51 -1.35
C LEU A 204 -1.06 9.09 -1.31
N ALA A 205 -1.57 9.30 -0.11
CA ALA A 205 -2.80 10.04 0.16
C ALA A 205 -2.46 11.35 0.88
N MET A 206 -3.06 12.46 0.47
CA MET A 206 -2.84 13.77 1.06
C MET A 206 -4.15 14.54 1.18
N GLN A 207 -4.24 15.38 2.22
CA GLN A 207 -5.34 16.32 2.41
C GLN A 207 -4.85 17.64 3.01
N GLY A 208 -5.10 18.75 2.33
CA GLY A 208 -4.82 20.09 2.84
C GLY A 208 -5.80 20.47 3.95
N GLU A 209 -5.40 21.27 4.94
CA GLU A 209 -6.35 21.83 5.91
C GLU A 209 -7.29 22.80 5.21
N GLN A 210 -6.71 23.72 4.42
CA GLN A 210 -7.43 24.71 3.63
C GLN A 210 -8.09 24.06 2.40
N ARG A 211 -9.42 24.19 2.31
CA ARG A 211 -10.21 23.75 1.15
C ARG A 211 -9.81 24.48 -0.13
N GLY A 212 -9.93 23.80 -1.27
CA GLY A 212 -9.65 24.38 -2.59
C GLY A 212 -8.17 24.64 -2.89
N TYR A 213 -7.25 24.20 -2.03
CA TYR A 213 -5.85 24.60 -2.10
C TYR A 213 -4.91 23.41 -1.97
N MET A 214 -4.25 23.03 -3.07
CA MET A 214 -3.45 21.79 -3.19
C MET A 214 -1.98 22.06 -3.50
N PHE A 215 -1.44 23.18 -3.02
CA PHE A 215 -0.04 23.59 -3.27
C PHE A 215 1.01 22.61 -2.74
N PHE A 216 0.63 21.70 -1.83
CA PHE A 216 1.51 20.60 -1.41
C PHE A 216 1.94 19.71 -2.59
N LEU A 217 1.25 19.77 -3.74
CA LEU A 217 1.63 19.08 -4.96
C LEU A 217 2.89 19.66 -5.64
N GLU A 218 3.35 20.86 -5.30
CA GLU A 218 4.52 21.47 -5.96
C GLU A 218 5.87 20.91 -5.48
N ALA A 219 5.89 20.09 -4.43
CA ALA A 219 7.14 19.62 -3.83
C ALA A 219 7.77 18.50 -4.68
N PRO A 220 8.95 18.69 -5.32
CA PRO A 220 9.64 17.63 -6.05
C PRO A 220 10.08 16.45 -5.16
N GLU A 221 10.14 15.26 -5.72
CA GLU A 221 10.75 14.10 -5.08
C GLU A 221 12.27 14.23 -5.00
N TYR A 222 12.82 13.82 -3.87
CA TYR A 222 14.24 13.67 -3.61
C TYR A 222 14.44 12.24 -3.13
N ILE A 223 15.40 11.54 -3.75
CA ILE A 223 15.76 10.17 -3.38
C ILE A 223 17.27 10.13 -3.10
N TRP A 224 17.61 9.57 -1.95
CA TRP A 224 18.97 9.31 -1.50
C TRP A 224 19.18 7.79 -1.51
N VAL A 225 20.33 7.37 -2.03
CA VAL A 225 20.72 5.97 -2.11
C VAL A 225 22.10 5.81 -1.48
N ASP A 226 22.29 4.74 -0.70
CA ASP A 226 23.60 4.30 -0.19
C ASP A 226 24.38 5.42 0.53
N GLY A 227 23.73 6.08 1.49
CA GLY A 227 24.36 7.07 2.38
C GLY A 227 24.73 8.41 1.74
N GLU A 228 24.20 8.73 0.56
CA GLU A 228 24.42 10.01 -0.13
C GLU A 228 24.13 11.25 0.76
N GLU A 229 25.05 12.23 0.77
CA GLU A 229 24.84 13.50 1.49
C GLU A 229 23.79 14.40 0.83
N ASP A 230 23.73 14.40 -0.51
CA ASP A 230 22.73 15.11 -1.32
C ASP A 230 22.02 14.11 -2.22
N ALA A 231 20.72 14.33 -2.47
CA ALA A 231 19.91 13.38 -3.23
C ALA A 231 20.45 13.22 -4.67
N GLY A 232 20.85 12.01 -5.04
CA GLY A 232 21.29 11.70 -6.40
C GLY A 232 20.16 11.81 -7.44
N ILE A 233 18.91 11.66 -7.03
CA ILE A 233 17.72 11.78 -7.89
C ILE A 233 16.80 12.89 -7.35
N LYS A 234 16.44 13.82 -8.24
CA LYS A 234 15.57 14.96 -7.96
C LYS A 234 14.57 15.13 -9.10
N GLY A 235 13.29 15.30 -8.78
CA GLY A 235 12.27 15.63 -9.76
C GLY A 235 11.90 17.12 -9.78
N THR A 236 10.69 17.40 -10.26
CA THR A 236 10.23 18.76 -10.57
C THR A 236 8.98 19.18 -9.79
N GLY A 237 8.15 18.23 -9.39
CA GLY A 237 6.92 18.44 -8.64
C GLY A 237 6.36 17.11 -8.15
N LEU A 238 5.49 17.15 -7.14
CA LEU A 238 4.91 15.94 -6.56
C LEU A 238 3.99 15.29 -7.59
N GLU A 239 3.16 16.08 -8.28
CA GLU A 239 2.30 15.53 -9.35
C GLU A 239 3.12 14.97 -10.50
N ASP A 240 4.27 15.58 -10.80
CA ASP A 240 5.15 15.16 -11.88
C ASP A 240 5.75 13.78 -11.59
N TYR A 241 6.10 13.51 -10.32
CA TYR A 241 6.52 12.18 -9.90
C TYR A 241 5.43 11.13 -10.20
N PHE A 242 4.15 11.43 -10.04
CA PHE A 242 3.06 10.51 -10.37
C PHE A 242 2.65 10.56 -11.86
N LEU A 243 3.51 11.10 -12.73
CA LEU A 243 3.32 11.25 -14.17
C LEU A 243 2.09 12.11 -14.52
N GLY A 244 1.76 13.02 -13.63
CA GLY A 244 0.77 14.06 -13.84
C GLY A 244 1.39 15.33 -14.42
N GLY A 245 0.70 16.43 -14.14
CA GLY A 245 1.11 17.78 -14.47
C GLY A 245 -0.04 18.73 -14.19
N TRP A 246 0.30 19.98 -13.86
CA TRP A 246 -0.69 21.03 -13.60
C TRP A 246 -1.75 20.60 -12.57
N TYR A 247 -1.31 20.06 -11.43
CA TYR A 247 -2.20 19.62 -10.33
C TYR A 247 -3.28 18.62 -10.76
N PHE A 248 -2.99 17.76 -11.75
CA PHE A 248 -3.94 16.80 -12.32
C PHE A 248 -5.25 17.48 -12.75
N ARG A 249 -5.16 18.56 -13.54
CA ARG A 249 -6.31 19.40 -13.92
C ARG A 249 -7.52 18.61 -14.43
N GLU A 250 -7.27 17.57 -15.23
CA GLU A 250 -8.30 16.73 -15.85
C GLU A 250 -8.85 15.63 -14.91
N GLY A 251 -8.42 15.61 -13.64
CA GLY A 251 -9.00 14.77 -12.60
C GLY A 251 -8.36 13.40 -12.45
N MET A 252 -9.18 12.42 -12.08
CA MET A 252 -8.76 11.05 -11.76
C MET A 252 -8.48 10.25 -13.04
N PHE A 253 -7.50 9.37 -12.98
CA PHE A 253 -7.20 8.42 -14.03
C PHE A 253 -6.50 7.20 -13.42
N GLN A 254 -6.51 6.08 -14.16
CA GLN A 254 -5.82 4.87 -13.75
C GLN A 254 -5.07 4.25 -14.93
N GLY A 255 -3.84 3.83 -14.66
CA GLY A 255 -3.02 3.04 -15.57
C GLY A 255 -2.37 1.86 -14.84
N PRO A 256 -1.71 0.94 -15.57
CA PRO A 256 -1.11 -0.24 -14.94
C PRO A 256 -0.07 0.10 -13.85
N LEU A 257 0.68 1.20 -14.04
CA LEU A 257 1.82 1.55 -13.18
C LEU A 257 1.69 2.90 -12.48
N HIS A 258 0.68 3.71 -12.76
CA HIS A 258 0.46 4.98 -12.06
C HIS A 258 -1.00 5.41 -12.20
N GLY A 259 -1.46 6.27 -11.29
CA GLY A 259 -2.81 6.81 -11.33
C GLY A 259 -3.15 7.71 -10.16
N VAL A 260 -4.30 8.37 -10.29
CA VAL A 260 -4.95 9.19 -9.26
C VAL A 260 -6.28 8.52 -8.94
N THR A 261 -6.33 7.84 -7.80
CA THR A 261 -7.45 6.96 -7.41
C THR A 261 -8.60 7.73 -6.77
N ALA A 262 -8.28 8.85 -6.11
CA ALA A 262 -9.24 9.79 -5.57
C ALA A 262 -8.72 11.21 -5.76
N LYS A 263 -9.60 12.15 -6.13
CA LYS A 263 -9.29 13.57 -6.14
C LYS A 263 -10.54 14.39 -5.84
N ASP A 264 -10.48 15.19 -4.79
CA ASP A 264 -11.52 16.15 -4.42
C ASP A 264 -10.85 17.52 -4.21
N PRO A 265 -10.82 18.38 -5.24
CA PRO A 265 -10.22 19.70 -5.14
C PRO A 265 -10.91 20.59 -4.11
N LEU A 266 -12.22 20.45 -3.91
CA LEU A 266 -12.95 21.25 -2.93
C LEU A 266 -12.46 20.92 -1.51
N ASN A 267 -12.30 19.65 -1.19
CA ASN A 267 -11.78 19.21 0.11
C ASN A 267 -10.24 19.16 0.17
N ALA A 268 -9.56 19.56 -0.89
CA ALA A 268 -8.10 19.53 -1.04
C ALA A 268 -7.51 18.14 -0.76
N SER A 269 -8.20 17.07 -1.15
CA SER A 269 -7.72 15.69 -0.98
C SER A 269 -7.39 15.01 -2.30
N ILE A 270 -6.38 14.15 -2.25
CA ILE A 270 -5.90 13.37 -3.39
C ILE A 270 -5.26 12.07 -2.92
N ALA A 271 -5.48 10.98 -3.65
CA ALA A 271 -4.80 9.70 -3.48
C ALA A 271 -4.21 9.25 -4.81
N MET A 272 -2.96 8.79 -4.78
CA MET A 272 -2.13 8.51 -5.94
C MET A 272 -1.34 7.23 -5.72
N TYR A 273 -0.95 6.59 -6.83
CA TYR A 273 0.04 5.53 -6.82
C TYR A 273 1.00 5.67 -8.01
N ARG A 274 2.24 5.23 -7.81
CA ARG A 274 3.23 4.98 -8.86
C ARG A 274 4.00 3.72 -8.54
N LEU A 275 4.17 2.86 -9.52
CA LEU A 275 4.86 1.58 -9.45
C LEU A 275 6.01 1.60 -10.45
N HIS A 276 7.18 1.15 -10.00
CA HIS A 276 8.37 1.06 -10.81
C HIS A 276 8.62 -0.41 -11.19
N GLU A 277 8.81 -0.68 -12.48
CA GLU A 277 9.20 -1.99 -13.00
C GLU A 277 10.57 -1.91 -13.66
N ALA A 278 10.62 -1.28 -14.84
CA ALA A 278 11.85 -1.09 -15.58
C ALA A 278 12.76 -0.01 -14.96
N ASP A 279 12.18 0.85 -14.11
CA ASP A 279 12.81 2.01 -13.48
C ASP A 279 12.84 1.90 -11.95
N ALA A 280 12.87 0.67 -11.41
CA ALA A 280 13.06 0.45 -9.97
C ALA A 280 14.40 1.04 -9.49
N VAL A 281 14.41 1.61 -8.29
CA VAL A 281 15.61 2.25 -7.72
C VAL A 281 16.34 1.23 -6.86
N SER A 282 17.45 0.71 -7.34
CA SER A 282 18.32 -0.25 -6.64
C SER A 282 19.22 0.45 -5.63
N PHE A 283 19.55 -0.25 -4.54
CA PHE A 283 20.45 0.21 -3.49
C PHE A 283 21.16 -0.98 -2.82
N GLU A 284 22.37 -0.75 -2.33
CA GLU A 284 23.21 -1.77 -1.66
C GLU A 284 23.16 -1.67 -0.13
N GLU A 285 23.05 -0.47 0.42
CA GLU A 285 23.11 -0.18 1.85
C GLU A 285 21.80 0.41 2.37
N ASP A 286 21.25 1.43 1.72
CA ASP A 286 20.01 2.07 2.15
C ASP A 286 19.32 2.87 1.04
N PHE A 287 18.04 3.16 1.27
CA PHE A 287 17.23 4.01 0.42
C PHE A 287 16.38 4.93 1.28
N LYS A 288 16.23 6.18 0.84
CA LYS A 288 15.32 7.15 1.43
C LYS A 288 14.64 7.98 0.35
N MET A 289 13.36 8.26 0.56
CA MET A 289 12.60 9.17 -0.31
C MET A 289 11.80 10.19 0.51
N ALA A 290 11.76 11.42 0.02
CA ALA A 290 10.87 12.47 0.50
C ALA A 290 10.43 13.39 -0.63
N PHE A 291 9.30 14.07 -0.49
CA PHE A 291 9.02 15.27 -1.28
C PHE A 291 9.53 16.48 -0.52
N VAL A 292 10.47 17.20 -1.12
CA VAL A 292 11.20 18.29 -0.49
C VAL A 292 10.75 19.60 -1.09
N ASN A 293 10.60 20.63 -0.26
CA ASN A 293 10.30 21.98 -0.75
C ASN A 293 11.59 22.82 -0.86
N PRO A 294 12.24 22.89 -2.05
CA PRO A 294 13.51 23.60 -2.18
C PRO A 294 13.36 25.12 -2.14
N PHE A 295 12.16 25.65 -2.44
CA PHE A 295 11.91 27.09 -2.57
C PHE A 295 11.34 27.70 -1.30
N LYS A 296 11.99 27.46 -0.15
CA LYS A 296 11.44 27.79 1.19
C LYS A 296 10.92 29.22 1.33
N GLU A 297 11.56 30.22 0.72
CA GLU A 297 11.08 31.61 0.75
C GLU A 297 9.83 31.84 -0.12
N TRP A 298 9.80 31.29 -1.35
CA TRP A 298 8.64 31.40 -2.23
C TRP A 298 7.44 30.58 -1.73
N SER A 299 7.72 29.46 -1.05
CA SER A 299 6.70 28.54 -0.54
C SER A 299 6.22 28.88 0.87
N LYS A 300 6.93 29.73 1.63
CA LYS A 300 6.59 30.07 3.03
C LYS A 300 5.15 30.50 3.25
N GLU A 301 4.62 31.31 2.32
CA GLU A 301 3.24 31.80 2.39
C GLU A 301 2.26 30.95 1.60
N ARG A 302 2.77 30.12 0.68
CA ARG A 302 1.96 29.29 -0.22
C ARG A 302 1.67 27.93 0.41
N LEU A 303 2.66 27.23 0.93
CA LEU A 303 2.44 25.93 1.58
C LEU A 303 1.64 26.10 2.88
N LYS A 304 0.40 25.62 2.86
CA LYS A 304 -0.51 25.59 4.01
C LYS A 304 -0.43 24.26 4.73
N PRO A 305 -0.85 24.16 6.00
CA PRO A 305 -0.89 22.88 6.69
C PRO A 305 -1.66 21.84 5.89
N PHE A 306 -1.12 20.64 5.88
CA PHE A 306 -1.71 19.50 5.21
C PHE A 306 -1.35 18.25 5.98
N CYS A 307 -1.89 17.14 5.53
CA CYS A 307 -1.62 15.88 6.15
C CYS A 307 -1.54 14.79 5.11
N TYR A 308 -0.82 13.73 5.43
CA TYR A 308 -0.53 12.68 4.47
C TYR A 308 -0.41 11.31 5.11
N SER A 309 -0.57 10.30 4.26
CA SER A 309 -0.29 8.91 4.53
C SER A 309 0.42 8.34 3.31
N SER A 310 1.59 7.73 3.52
CA SER A 310 2.40 7.13 2.48
C SER A 310 2.68 5.66 2.79
N LEU A 311 2.78 4.88 1.72
CA LEU A 311 3.24 3.51 1.79
C LEU A 311 4.21 3.25 0.63
N ILE A 312 5.49 3.07 0.93
CA ILE A 312 6.48 2.67 -0.07
C ILE A 312 6.55 1.14 -0.17
N PHE A 313 6.80 0.64 -1.37
CA PHE A 313 6.97 -0.76 -1.72
C PHE A 313 8.43 -1.02 -2.09
N GLY A 314 8.98 -2.16 -1.66
CA GLY A 314 10.33 -2.55 -2.02
C GLY A 314 10.57 -4.04 -1.91
N TYR A 315 11.70 -4.49 -2.45
CA TYR A 315 12.23 -5.83 -2.22
C TYR A 315 13.57 -5.74 -1.50
N LEU A 316 13.71 -6.45 -0.38
CA LEU A 316 14.96 -6.51 0.39
C LEU A 316 15.49 -7.93 0.44
N TYR A 317 16.81 -8.09 0.56
CA TYR A 317 17.43 -9.42 0.74
C TYR A 317 17.19 -10.01 2.14
N LYS A 318 16.76 -9.19 3.11
CA LYS A 318 16.45 -9.62 4.47
C LYS A 318 14.94 -9.87 4.67
N PRO A 319 14.55 -10.89 5.47
CA PRO A 319 13.15 -11.20 5.73
C PRO A 319 12.52 -10.27 6.78
N ASP A 320 13.29 -9.78 7.77
CA ASP A 320 12.76 -8.96 8.85
C ASP A 320 12.45 -7.51 8.44
N GLY A 321 11.28 -7.03 8.85
CA GLY A 321 10.93 -5.62 8.81
C GLY A 321 11.71 -4.76 9.81
N PRO A 322 11.39 -3.46 9.91
CA PRO A 322 12.18 -2.48 10.66
C PRO A 322 11.96 -2.55 12.19
N GLY A 323 11.00 -3.35 12.66
CA GLY A 323 10.66 -3.47 14.08
C GLY A 323 10.06 -2.19 14.70
N LYS A 324 9.67 -1.21 13.88
CA LYS A 324 8.90 -0.04 14.31
C LYS A 324 7.43 -0.43 14.36
N GLN A 325 6.73 0.01 15.40
CA GLN A 325 5.29 -0.19 15.49
C GLN A 325 4.56 0.73 14.51
N ILE A 326 3.43 0.24 13.99
CA ILE A 326 2.47 1.08 13.28
C ILE A 326 2.02 2.27 14.15
N PRO A 327 1.75 3.46 13.58
CA PRO A 327 1.21 4.59 14.33
C PRO A 327 -0.08 4.22 15.08
N SER A 328 -0.32 4.94 16.18
CA SER A 328 -1.54 4.78 16.97
C SER A 328 -2.79 5.07 16.14
N ARG A 329 -3.95 4.55 16.57
CA ARG A 329 -5.22 4.82 15.89
C ARG A 329 -5.49 6.31 15.69
N GLU A 330 -5.20 7.15 16.69
CA GLU A 330 -5.37 8.60 16.58
C GLU A 330 -4.51 9.20 15.45
N GLU A 331 -3.26 8.76 15.35
CA GLU A 331 -2.34 9.18 14.29
C GLU A 331 -2.76 8.65 12.91
N LEU A 332 -3.42 7.50 12.82
CA LEU A 332 -3.97 6.97 11.56
C LEU A 332 -5.20 7.75 11.09
N GLN A 333 -5.98 8.31 12.02
CA GLN A 333 -7.22 9.06 11.78
C GLN A 333 -7.01 10.58 11.67
N LEU A 334 -5.85 10.99 11.19
CA LEU A 334 -5.41 12.38 11.20
C LEU A 334 -6.10 13.33 10.17
N TRP A 335 -6.98 12.80 9.32
CA TRP A 335 -7.64 13.54 8.25
C TRP A 335 -8.48 14.70 8.79
N TYR A 336 -8.44 15.85 8.14
CA TYR A 336 -9.28 16.99 8.49
C TYR A 336 -10.76 16.71 8.21
N ARG A 337 -11.01 15.91 7.17
CA ARG A 337 -12.35 15.59 6.65
C ARG A 337 -12.35 14.18 6.09
N VAL A 338 -13.42 13.45 6.37
CA VAL A 338 -13.75 12.19 5.70
C VAL A 338 -14.95 12.45 4.79
N LYS A 339 -14.86 11.97 3.55
CA LYS A 339 -15.91 12.21 2.55
C LYS A 339 -17.04 11.21 2.74
N ASN A 340 -18.23 11.73 3.01
CA ASN A 340 -19.45 10.93 2.92
C ASN A 340 -19.61 10.48 1.47
N ILE A 341 -19.52 9.19 1.23
CA ILE A 341 -19.83 8.59 -0.07
C ILE A 341 -21.24 8.02 0.00
N ASP A 342 -21.97 8.13 -1.11
CA ASP A 342 -23.20 7.39 -1.25
C ASP A 342 -22.81 5.91 -1.33
N HIS A 343 -23.17 5.13 -0.31
CA HIS A 343 -22.93 3.69 -0.30
C HIS A 343 -23.93 3.09 -1.27
N GLN A 344 -23.56 3.01 -2.56
CA GLN A 344 -24.35 2.32 -3.58
C GLN A 344 -24.61 0.90 -3.09
N SER A 345 -25.75 0.70 -2.47
CA SER A 345 -26.14 -0.58 -1.90
C SER A 345 -27.46 -0.93 -2.52
N ILE A 346 -27.39 -1.52 -3.71
CA ILE A 346 -28.50 -2.27 -4.26
C ILE A 346 -27.87 -3.52 -4.88
N PRO A 347 -28.14 -4.72 -4.35
CA PRO A 347 -27.72 -5.99 -4.94
C PRO A 347 -28.14 -6.15 -6.40
#